data_AF-A0A2E0ZIH6-F1
#
_entry.id   AF-A0A2E0ZIH6-F1
#
_cell.length_a   1.000
_cell.length_b   1.000
_cell.length_c   1.000
_cell.angle_alpha   90.00
_cell.angle_beta   90.00
_cell.angle_gamma   90.00
#
_symmetry.space_group_name_H-M   'P 1'
#
loop_
_entity.id
_entity.type
_entity.pdbx_description
1 polymer ?
#
loop_
_entity_poly.entity_id
_entity_poly.type
_entity_poly.pdbx_seq_one_letter_code
_entity_poly.pdbx_strand_id
1 'polypeptide(L)' 'MEPSISHSRSEETPEAKARWFQSLSLEERMEMLCMFTDMILGANPDILESKDVKPVAGRIRVLSNRRQT' A
#
# COMPACT_ATOMS: atom_id res chain seq x y z
N MET A 1 38.34 -0.12 -5.11
CA MET A 1 37.54 -1.36 -5.05
C MET A 1 36.11 -0.87 -5.09
N GLU A 2 35.45 -1.01 -6.23
CA GLU A 2 34.08 -0.48 -6.39
C GLU A 2 33.11 -1.37 -5.60
N PRO A 3 32.23 -0.80 -4.76
CA PRO A 3 31.26 -1.59 -4.02
C PRO A 3 30.29 -2.27 -5.00
N SER A 4 30.20 -3.60 -4.94
CA SER A 4 29.20 -4.35 -5.73
C SER A 4 27.85 -4.30 -5.02
N ILE A 5 26.82 -3.81 -5.72
CA ILE A 5 25.45 -3.81 -5.21
C ILE A 5 24.87 -5.23 -5.36
N SER A 6 24.37 -5.79 -4.27
CA SER A 6 23.59 -7.04 -4.30
C SER A 6 22.11 -6.72 -4.55
N HIS A 7 21.47 -7.52 -5.40
CA HIS A 7 20.03 -7.44 -5.68
C HIS A 7 19.27 -8.67 -5.16
N SER A 8 19.86 -9.44 -4.23
CA SER A 8 19.24 -10.66 -3.73
C SER A 8 18.09 -10.37 -2.78
N ARG A 9 16.92 -10.95 -3.06
CA ARG A 9 15.75 -10.89 -2.16
C ARG A 9 15.99 -11.59 -0.82
N SER A 10 16.98 -12.48 -0.72
CA SER A 10 17.34 -13.15 0.54
C SER A 10 17.91 -12.20 1.60
N GLU A 11 18.35 -11.02 1.18
CA GLU A 11 18.87 -9.97 2.07
C GLU A 11 17.75 -9.07 2.61
N GLU A 12 16.53 -9.20 2.07
CA GLU A 12 15.37 -8.45 2.52
C GLU A 12 14.69 -9.14 3.72
N THR A 13 14.54 -8.41 4.82
CA THR A 13 13.78 -8.88 5.99
C THR A 13 12.46 -8.11 6.12
N PRO A 14 11.37 -8.77 6.58
CA PRO A 14 10.11 -8.07 6.87
C PRO A 14 10.31 -6.90 7.84
N GLU A 15 11.18 -7.04 8.83
CA GLU A 15 11.47 -6.02 9.83
C GLU A 15 12.17 -4.80 9.22
N ALA A 16 13.11 -5.01 8.30
CA ALA A 16 13.76 -3.90 7.60
C ALA A 16 12.78 -3.14 6.70
N LYS A 17 11.90 -3.84 5.99
CA LYS A 17 10.83 -3.22 5.19
C LYS A 17 9.86 -2.43 6.05
N ALA A 18 9.47 -2.97 7.19
CA ALA A 18 8.59 -2.29 8.14
C ALA A 18 9.24 -1.01 8.67
N ARG A 19 10.52 -1.06 9.07
CA ARG A 19 11.27 0.14 9.51
C ARG A 19 11.38 1.19 8.42
N TRP A 20 11.70 0.78 7.19
CA TRP A 20 11.73 1.67 6.04
C TRP A 20 10.38 2.34 5.80
N PHE A 21 9.29 1.57 5.75
CA PHE A 21 7.94 2.12 5.56
C PHE A 21 7.53 3.07 6.70
N GLN A 22 7.93 2.78 7.94
CA GLN A 22 7.69 3.64 9.09
C GLN A 22 8.48 4.95 9.04
N SER A 23 9.57 5.02 8.28
CA SER A 23 10.34 6.25 8.12
C SER A 23 9.71 7.27 7.17
N LEU A 24 8.73 6.82 6.36
CA LEU A 24 8.03 7.67 5.40
C LEU A 24 7.02 8.61 6.08
N SER A 25 6.82 9.79 5.49
CA SER A 25 5.75 10.73 5.85
C SER A 25 4.37 10.14 5.56
N LEU A 26 3.32 10.78 6.08
CA LEU A 26 1.96 10.33 5.79
C LEU A 26 1.65 10.42 4.29
N GLU A 27 2.08 11.51 3.64
CA GLU A 27 1.90 11.76 2.22
C GLU A 27 2.58 10.69 1.37
N GLU A 28 3.84 10.37 1.67
CA GLU A 28 4.60 9.33 0.97
C GLU A 28 3.96 7.95 1.11
N ARG A 29 3.44 7.63 2.31
CA ARG A 29 2.70 6.37 2.52
C ARG A 29 1.42 6.33 1.69
N MET A 30 0.71 7.44 1.58
CA MET A 30 -0.50 7.53 0.77
C MET A 30 -0.18 7.41 -0.73
N GLU A 31 0.89 8.05 -1.19
CA GLU A 31 1.37 7.91 -2.57
C GLU A 31 1.71 6.46 -2.91
N MET A 32 2.46 5.79 -2.04
CA MET A 32 2.78 4.37 -2.21
C MET A 32 1.52 3.49 -2.24
N LEU A 33 0.54 3.76 -1.37
CA LEU A 33 -0.72 3.03 -1.35
C LEU A 33 -1.46 3.18 -2.69
N CYS A 34 -1.55 4.39 -3.23
CA CYS A 34 -2.15 4.64 -4.54
C CYS A 34 -1.39 3.91 -5.64
N MET A 35 -0.06 4.05 -5.69
CA MET A 35 0.79 3.42 -6.71
C MET A 35 0.63 1.89 -6.74
N PHE A 36 0.65 1.23 -5.57
CA PHE A 36 0.45 -0.22 -5.52
C PHE A 36 -0.98 -0.62 -5.87
N THR A 37 -1.97 0.17 -5.48
CA THR A 37 -3.37 -0.09 -5.83
C THR A 37 -3.56 -0.03 -7.34
N ASP A 38 -3.07 1.03 -7.99
CA ASP A 38 -3.15 1.19 -9.45
C ASP A 38 -2.41 0.07 -10.18
N MET A 39 -1.24 -0.33 -9.68
CA MET A 39 -0.48 -1.46 -10.23
C MET A 39 -1.28 -2.77 -10.15
N ILE A 40 -1.89 -3.05 -9.01
CA ILE A 40 -2.67 -4.28 -8.80
C ILE A 40 -3.94 -4.26 -9.65
N LEU A 41 -4.66 -3.15 -9.72
CA LEU A 41 -5.86 -3.02 -10.54
C LEU A 41 -5.54 -3.10 -12.03
N GLY A 42 -4.41 -2.52 -12.47
CA GLY A 42 -3.95 -2.63 -13.84
C GLY A 42 -3.54 -4.06 -14.24
N ALA A 43 -2.89 -4.79 -13.33
CA ALA A 43 -2.46 -6.16 -13.58
C ALA A 43 -3.58 -7.20 -13.41
N ASN A 44 -4.56 -6.93 -12.55
CA ASN A 44 -5.68 -7.82 -12.25
C ASN A 44 -6.98 -7.01 -12.05
N PRO A 45 -7.65 -6.60 -13.15
CA PRO A 45 -8.84 -5.75 -13.09
C PRO A 45 -10.00 -6.37 -12.31
N ASP A 46 -10.14 -7.69 -12.34
CA ASP A 46 -11.25 -8.42 -11.71
C ASP A 46 -11.06 -8.64 -10.19
N ILE A 47 -9.94 -8.18 -9.61
CA ILE A 47 -9.63 -8.36 -8.19
C ILE A 47 -10.67 -7.72 -7.26
N LEU A 48 -11.39 -6.70 -7.74
CA LEU A 48 -12.47 -6.03 -7.00
C LEU A 48 -13.67 -6.95 -6.75
N GLU A 49 -13.88 -7.94 -7.61
CA GLU A 49 -14.97 -8.91 -7.49
C GLU A 49 -14.61 -10.08 -6.54
N SER A 50 -13.37 -10.12 -6.02
CA SER A 50 -12.92 -11.14 -5.07
C SER A 50 -13.63 -11.00 -3.73
N LYS A 51 -14.47 -11.98 -3.41
CA LYS A 51 -15.37 -12.00 -2.24
C LYS A 51 -14.71 -12.37 -0.91
N ASP A 52 -13.42 -12.70 -0.91
CA ASP A 52 -12.74 -13.24 0.26
C ASP A 52 -12.32 -12.20 1.29
N VAL A 53 -12.44 -10.91 0.96
CA VAL A 53 -12.16 -9.81 1.89
C VAL A 53 -13.47 -9.29 2.46
N LYS A 54 -13.82 -9.74 3.67
CA LYS A 54 -14.94 -9.16 4.42
C LYS A 54 -14.52 -7.81 4.99
N PRO A 55 -15.27 -6.74 4.73
CA PRO A 55 -14.96 -5.45 5.30
C PRO A 55 -15.06 -5.47 6.84
N VAL A 56 -14.08 -4.87 7.51
CA VAL A 56 -14.14 -4.68 8.96
C VAL A 56 -15.33 -3.78 9.30
N ALA A 57 -16.12 -4.16 10.30
CA ALA A 57 -17.26 -3.36 10.76
C ALA A 57 -16.77 -1.96 11.18
N GLY A 58 -17.40 -0.89 10.66
CA GLY A 58 -17.02 0.50 10.97
C GLY A 58 -15.87 1.11 10.15
N ARG A 59 -15.39 0.42 9.11
CA ARG A 59 -14.23 0.77 8.25
C ARG A 59 -14.16 2.20 7.68
N ILE A 60 -15.28 2.90 7.48
CA ILE A 60 -15.27 4.28 7.01
C ILE A 60 -16.22 5.07 7.90
N ARG A 61 -15.66 5.85 8.81
CA ARG A 61 -16.42 6.86 9.56
C ARG A 61 -16.43 8.15 8.75
N VAL A 62 -17.47 8.34 7.94
CA VAL A 62 -17.72 9.63 7.30
C VAL A 62 -18.07 10.64 8.40
N LEU A 63 -17.12 11.52 8.74
CA LEU A 63 -17.30 12.50 9.82
C LEU A 63 -18.23 13.65 9.42
N SER A 64 -18.32 13.97 8.13
CA SER A 64 -19.33 14.87 7.59
C SER A 64 -19.58 14.59 6.10
N ASN A 65 -20.84 14.61 5.70
CA ASN A 65 -21.26 14.68 4.30
C ASN A 65 -21.63 16.14 4.04
N ARG A 66 -20.71 16.95 3.50
CA ARG A 66 -21.12 18.24 2.94
C ARG A 66 -21.81 17.94 1.61
N ARG A 67 -23.14 17.82 1.63
CA ARG A 67 -23.95 17.80 0.40
C ARG A 67 -23.59 19.05 -0.39
N GLN A 68 -22.94 18.89 -1.55
CA GLN A 68 -22.92 19.96 -2.54
C GLN A 68 -24.34 19.99 -3.13
N THR A 69 -25.13 20.95 -2.66
CA THR A 69 -26.37 21.38 -3.32
C THR A 69 -26.05 22.14 -4.59
#